data_AF-A0A2A2IET7-F1
#
_entry.id   AF-A0A2A2IET7-F1
#
_cell.length_a   1.000
_cell.length_b   1.000
_cell.length_c   1.000
_cell.angle_alpha   90.00
_cell.angle_beta   90.00
_cell.angle_gamma   90.00
#
_symmetry.space_group_name_H-M   'P 1'
#
loop_
_entity.id
_entity.type
_entity.pdbx_description
1 polymer ?
#
loop_
_entity_poly.entity_id
_entity_poly.type
_entity_poly.pdbx_seq_one_letter_code
_entity_poly.pdbx_strand_id
1 'polypeptide(L)'
;MDTRKIYGDPIISQKRKGTHIDPFRKKFESLAVEKHYVILSEVPVKFERVKVSFNNVDLYEVEDEFLSENTFNVDYVNGIVYFHESQTRKTLDFEYMGEGVLLFPDSRIYLTNDLEFPNVRDKFYDVDRGILEQRNRVDTLIRENPQPSELVDIRIDRNGTVFDVARDRINAEQKKIEDAYVDTKAFRHPSLKARIDSIQLAHEERLDDMDDSVTDIWAEFELIPGKISFEVGQITTGLDDRITSLETTMTLLPGEFELRVKGVEEEYNGRVSVLESSISVIPGEIDLKVNADDVISSINLSPEEIVIDSNKIKLVGAVDVLSDITGELGVINAGEINTLIMNGTNRQIYFGNDNVDNFDGRIDYIEPFMRLQKDRYTYYAVRADGAELGGQYSNRIHNMFVGGIPMFSFGYDPVDGHNHRTITSGNSILKFLNGDTIALQVRNGRDDGYAEIHASEFVTGSQRKTKENINMYNKSVLDNIKNTPVYTFKRKSTDSFTSLQDRYHLGFMHEEVPNFMKRGEGVDIVGAIATNFRGTQELIDRVELLEDEITYLRKALNSQ
;
A
#
# COMPACT_ATOMS: atom_id res chain seq x y z
N MET A 1 -10.66 59.84 -49.66
CA MET A 1 -9.52 60.77 -49.75
C MET A 1 -9.14 61.11 -48.32
N ASP A 2 -7.96 60.68 -47.88
CA ASP A 2 -7.48 60.84 -46.50
C ASP A 2 -7.13 62.32 -46.25
N THR A 3 -8.01 63.03 -45.55
CA THR A 3 -7.88 64.46 -45.27
C THR A 3 -6.68 64.79 -44.38
N ARG A 4 -6.05 63.79 -43.74
CA ARG A 4 -4.84 63.94 -42.92
C ARG A 4 -3.59 64.30 -43.73
N LYS A 5 -3.58 64.06 -45.04
CA LYS A 5 -2.40 64.29 -45.91
C LYS A 5 -2.39 65.62 -46.67
N ILE A 6 -3.45 66.44 -46.59
CA ILE A 6 -3.57 67.65 -47.42
C ILE A 6 -3.60 68.95 -46.59
N TYR A 7 -4.01 68.90 -45.31
CA TYR A 7 -3.98 70.06 -44.42
C TYR A 7 -3.34 69.65 -43.10
N GLY A 8 -2.28 70.34 -42.69
CA GLY A 8 -1.56 70.09 -41.43
C GLY A 8 -2.39 70.46 -40.20
N ASP A 9 -3.26 69.54 -39.79
CA ASP A 9 -4.15 69.62 -38.64
C ASP A 9 -5.10 70.84 -38.69
N PRO A 10 -6.07 70.94 -39.62
CA PRO A 10 -7.04 72.02 -39.61
C PRO A 10 -8.05 71.85 -38.47
N ILE A 11 -8.54 72.96 -37.91
CA ILE A 11 -9.79 72.93 -37.13
C ILE A 11 -10.91 72.58 -38.10
N ILE A 12 -11.57 71.46 -37.87
CA ILE A 12 -12.67 71.01 -38.72
C ILE A 12 -13.96 71.43 -38.03
N SER A 13 -14.63 72.44 -38.58
CA SER A 13 -15.99 72.80 -38.21
C SER A 13 -16.92 72.39 -39.35
N GLN A 14 -17.72 71.36 -39.14
CA GLN A 14 -18.77 70.95 -40.08
C GLN A 14 -20.11 71.15 -39.38
N LYS A 15 -20.68 72.36 -39.48
CA LYS A 15 -22.08 72.61 -39.11
C LYS A 15 -22.99 72.47 -40.33
N ARG A 16 -24.02 71.65 -40.19
CA ARG A 16 -25.05 71.42 -41.20
C ARG A 16 -26.11 72.51 -41.11
N LYS A 17 -26.60 72.97 -42.26
CA LYS A 17 -27.58 74.06 -42.34
C LYS A 17 -29.04 73.61 -42.15
N GLY A 18 -29.29 72.30 -42.08
CA GLY A 18 -30.65 71.75 -41.98
C GLY A 18 -31.50 71.97 -43.24
N THR A 19 -30.86 72.20 -44.39
CA THR A 19 -31.55 72.39 -45.67
C THR A 19 -31.70 71.05 -46.40
N HIS A 20 -32.54 70.97 -47.44
CA HIS A 20 -32.70 69.75 -48.22
C HIS A 20 -31.37 69.22 -48.82
N ILE A 21 -30.40 70.10 -49.06
CA ILE A 21 -29.09 69.79 -49.65
C ILE A 21 -28.03 69.48 -48.56
N ASP A 22 -28.29 69.84 -47.31
CA ASP A 22 -27.41 69.64 -46.15
C ASP A 22 -28.25 69.39 -44.87
N PRO A 23 -28.94 68.24 -44.79
CA PRO A 23 -29.92 67.97 -43.74
C PRO A 23 -29.25 67.58 -42.42
N PHE A 24 -29.95 67.82 -41.31
CA PHE A 24 -29.59 67.25 -40.02
C PHE A 24 -29.65 65.72 -40.09
N ARG A 25 -28.74 65.05 -39.38
CA ARG A 25 -28.65 63.58 -39.39
C ARG A 25 -29.16 63.02 -38.09
N LYS A 26 -30.09 62.08 -38.17
CA LYS A 26 -30.54 61.32 -37.02
C LYS A 26 -29.41 60.42 -36.51
N LYS A 27 -29.13 60.47 -35.22
CA LYS A 27 -28.09 59.71 -34.53
C LYS A 27 -28.70 58.85 -33.43
N PHE A 28 -28.15 57.64 -33.32
CA PHE A 28 -28.44 56.68 -32.27
C PHE A 28 -27.10 56.22 -31.70
N GLU A 29 -26.88 56.50 -30.42
CA GLU A 29 -25.62 56.19 -29.75
C GLU A 29 -25.90 55.63 -28.35
N SER A 30 -25.19 54.58 -27.97
CA SER A 30 -25.23 54.03 -26.61
C SER A 30 -23.91 54.40 -25.94
N LEU A 31 -23.96 55.33 -24.99
CA LEU A 31 -22.76 55.92 -24.37
C LEU A 31 -22.79 55.73 -22.86
N ALA A 32 -21.62 55.43 -22.29
CA ALA A 32 -21.45 55.32 -20.85
C ALA A 32 -21.28 56.71 -20.22
N VAL A 33 -22.02 56.97 -19.13
CA VAL A 33 -21.88 58.22 -18.37
C VAL A 33 -20.58 58.18 -17.57
N GLU A 34 -19.64 59.07 -17.92
CA GLU A 34 -18.37 59.22 -17.24
C GLU A 34 -18.37 60.50 -16.41
N LYS A 35 -18.18 60.37 -15.08
CA LYS A 35 -18.11 61.52 -14.16
C LYS A 35 -19.22 62.54 -14.41
N HIS A 36 -20.47 62.07 -14.47
CA HIS A 36 -21.70 62.88 -14.52
C HIS A 36 -22.04 63.51 -15.88
N TYR A 37 -21.30 63.22 -16.95
CA TYR A 37 -21.66 63.70 -18.28
C TYR A 37 -21.34 62.70 -19.38
N VAL A 38 -21.87 62.97 -20.56
CA VAL A 38 -21.59 62.26 -21.82
C VAL A 38 -21.33 63.31 -22.89
N ILE A 39 -20.36 63.04 -23.77
CA ILE A 39 -20.10 63.85 -24.96
C ILE A 39 -20.68 63.10 -26.16
N LEU A 40 -21.61 63.72 -26.87
CA LEU A 40 -22.23 63.17 -28.07
C LEU A 40 -21.28 63.23 -29.27
N SER A 41 -21.42 62.32 -30.25
CA SER A 41 -20.56 62.35 -31.44
C SER A 41 -20.75 63.60 -32.32
N GLU A 42 -21.92 64.24 -32.23
CA GLU A 42 -22.24 65.50 -32.91
C GLU A 42 -23.04 66.42 -31.98
N VAL A 43 -22.94 67.73 -32.20
CA VAL A 43 -23.74 68.73 -31.50
C VAL A 43 -25.21 68.52 -31.89
N PRO A 44 -26.14 68.38 -30.92
CA PRO A 44 -27.55 68.18 -31.20
C PRO A 44 -28.24 69.49 -31.60
N VAL A 45 -29.30 69.38 -32.40
CA VAL A 45 -30.15 70.51 -32.77
C VAL A 45 -31.11 70.82 -31.62
N LYS A 46 -30.99 72.03 -31.05
CA LYS A 46 -31.81 72.47 -29.90
C LYS A 46 -33.33 72.36 -30.13
N PHE A 47 -33.80 72.58 -31.36
CA PHE A 47 -35.22 72.52 -31.68
C PHE A 47 -35.81 71.11 -31.59
N GLU A 48 -35.04 70.08 -31.93
CA GLU A 48 -35.49 68.68 -31.97
C GLU A 48 -35.31 67.96 -30.63
N ARG A 49 -34.52 68.56 -29.73
CA ARG A 49 -34.12 68.04 -28.42
C ARG A 49 -33.38 66.69 -28.47
N VAL A 50 -32.73 66.34 -27.37
CA VAL A 50 -32.11 65.02 -27.18
C VAL A 50 -33.08 64.13 -26.41
N LYS A 51 -33.25 62.88 -26.84
CA LYS A 51 -33.94 61.85 -26.07
C LYS A 51 -32.91 60.92 -25.46
N VAL A 52 -33.04 60.67 -24.16
CA VAL A 52 -32.17 59.76 -23.42
C VAL A 52 -33.02 58.69 -22.75
N SER A 53 -32.68 57.43 -22.95
CA SER A 53 -33.38 56.30 -22.34
C SER A 53 -32.41 55.31 -21.69
N PHE A 54 -32.86 54.66 -20.62
CA PHE A 54 -32.16 53.57 -19.96
C PHE A 54 -33.12 52.40 -19.71
N ASN A 55 -32.82 51.20 -20.21
CA ASN A 55 -33.68 50.02 -20.05
C ASN A 55 -35.16 50.30 -20.42
N ASN A 56 -35.42 51.00 -21.53
CA ASN A 56 -36.74 51.46 -21.99
C ASN A 56 -37.47 52.46 -21.05
N VAL A 57 -36.75 53.13 -20.15
CA VAL A 57 -37.27 54.26 -19.36
C VAL A 57 -36.68 55.56 -19.90
N ASP A 58 -37.53 56.47 -20.35
CA ASP A 58 -37.12 57.79 -20.82
C ASP A 58 -36.80 58.72 -19.64
N LEU A 59 -35.67 59.41 -19.74
CA LEU A 59 -35.30 60.50 -18.82
C LEU A 59 -35.85 61.83 -19.34
N TYR A 60 -35.92 62.85 -18.48
CA TYR A 60 -36.49 64.15 -18.81
C TYR A 60 -35.44 65.27 -18.86
N GLU A 61 -35.46 66.05 -19.93
CA GLU A 61 -34.59 67.21 -20.09
C GLU A 61 -35.06 68.38 -19.21
N VAL A 62 -34.14 68.99 -18.45
CA VAL A 62 -34.37 70.18 -17.62
C VAL A 62 -33.33 71.27 -17.92
N GLU A 63 -33.72 72.53 -17.76
CA GLU A 63 -32.82 73.69 -17.92
C GLU A 63 -32.17 74.13 -16.58
N ASP A 64 -32.45 73.43 -15.49
CA ASP A 64 -31.96 73.75 -14.14
C ASP A 64 -30.54 73.20 -13.90
N GLU A 65 -29.75 73.88 -13.06
CA GLU A 65 -28.41 73.46 -12.65
C GLU A 65 -28.45 72.26 -11.68
N PHE A 66 -29.57 72.07 -10.97
CA PHE A 66 -29.76 70.94 -10.05
C PHE A 66 -30.49 69.77 -10.73
N LEU A 67 -29.72 68.77 -11.14
CA LEU A 67 -30.24 67.55 -11.75
C LEU A 67 -30.74 66.56 -10.70
N SER A 68 -31.99 66.11 -10.83
CA SER A 68 -32.52 64.95 -10.11
C SER A 68 -32.16 63.64 -10.81
N GLU A 69 -32.36 62.50 -10.13
CA GLU A 69 -31.97 61.17 -10.63
C GLU A 69 -32.48 60.84 -12.04
N ASN A 70 -33.70 61.24 -12.41
CA ASN A 70 -34.31 60.92 -13.72
C ASN A 70 -34.31 62.08 -14.71
N THR A 71 -33.49 63.10 -14.46
CA THR A 71 -33.39 64.29 -15.31
C THR A 71 -31.99 64.48 -15.87
N PHE A 72 -31.89 65.11 -17.03
CA PHE A 72 -30.62 65.48 -17.65
C PHE A 72 -30.66 66.92 -18.19
N ASN A 73 -29.50 67.53 -18.35
CA ASN A 73 -29.35 68.84 -19.00
C ASN A 73 -28.46 68.70 -20.24
N VAL A 74 -28.81 69.38 -21.33
CA VAL A 74 -28.05 69.32 -22.58
C VAL A 74 -27.43 70.68 -22.87
N ASP A 75 -26.10 70.71 -22.97
CA ASP A 75 -25.38 71.80 -23.60
C ASP A 75 -25.39 71.63 -25.12
N TYR A 76 -26.39 72.25 -25.76
CA TYR A 76 -26.52 72.29 -27.22
C TYR A 76 -25.44 73.11 -27.94
N VAL A 77 -24.53 73.77 -27.22
CA VAL A 77 -23.39 74.46 -27.85
C VAL A 77 -22.25 73.47 -28.05
N ASN A 78 -21.97 72.65 -27.03
CA ASN A 78 -20.82 71.75 -27.01
C ASN A 78 -21.17 70.27 -27.25
N GLY A 79 -22.45 69.91 -27.26
CA GLY A 79 -22.90 68.52 -27.40
C GLY A 79 -22.64 67.68 -26.16
N ILE A 80 -22.69 68.29 -24.97
CA ILE A 80 -22.47 67.62 -23.68
C ILE A 80 -23.82 67.42 -23.00
N VAL A 81 -24.07 66.22 -22.50
CA VAL A 81 -25.26 65.88 -21.71
C VAL A 81 -24.84 65.61 -20.27
N TYR A 82 -25.38 66.38 -19.33
CA TYR A 82 -25.11 66.28 -17.90
C TYR A 82 -26.19 65.44 -17.20
N PHE A 83 -25.77 64.67 -16.21
CA PHE A 83 -26.60 63.73 -15.46
C PHE A 83 -26.36 63.85 -13.94
N HIS A 84 -27.32 63.36 -13.16
CA HIS A 84 -27.13 63.14 -11.73
C HIS A 84 -26.11 62.02 -11.46
N GLU A 85 -25.42 62.06 -10.31
CA GLU A 85 -24.37 61.10 -9.92
C GLU A 85 -24.81 59.64 -9.92
N SER A 86 -26.09 59.38 -9.64
CA SER A 86 -26.67 58.04 -9.68
C SER A 86 -26.70 57.41 -11.08
N GLN A 87 -26.46 58.20 -12.14
CA GLN A 87 -26.36 57.69 -13.52
C GLN A 87 -24.93 57.38 -13.96
N THR A 88 -23.92 57.69 -13.15
CA THR A 88 -22.51 57.42 -13.46
C THR A 88 -22.26 55.91 -13.63
N ARG A 89 -21.46 55.54 -14.64
CA ARG A 89 -21.17 54.15 -15.07
C ARG A 89 -22.35 53.37 -15.69
N LYS A 90 -23.51 54.00 -15.88
CA LYS A 90 -24.58 53.39 -16.69
C LYS A 90 -24.37 53.73 -18.16
N THR A 91 -24.75 52.80 -19.04
CA THR A 91 -24.79 53.03 -20.48
C THR A 91 -26.21 53.46 -20.84
N LEU A 92 -26.35 54.65 -21.40
CA LEU A 92 -27.64 55.25 -21.77
C LEU A 92 -27.74 55.30 -23.30
N ASP A 93 -28.96 55.19 -23.82
CA ASP A 93 -29.26 55.30 -25.24
C ASP A 93 -29.70 56.71 -25.58
N PHE A 94 -29.09 57.29 -26.61
CA PHE A 94 -29.30 58.66 -27.05
C PHE A 94 -29.88 58.68 -28.47
N GLU A 95 -30.98 59.39 -28.65
CA GLU A 95 -31.58 59.68 -29.95
C GLU A 95 -31.67 61.19 -30.15
N TYR A 96 -31.03 61.71 -31.20
CA TYR A 96 -31.00 63.15 -31.49
C TYR A 96 -30.76 63.44 -32.97
N MET A 97 -31.03 64.69 -33.38
CA MET A 97 -30.65 65.21 -34.70
C MET A 97 -29.33 65.97 -34.58
N GLY A 98 -28.28 65.48 -35.23
CA GLY A 98 -26.95 66.11 -35.22
C GLY A 98 -26.80 67.23 -36.25
N GLU A 99 -26.39 68.41 -35.79
CA GLU A 99 -25.96 69.53 -36.62
C GLU A 99 -24.49 69.46 -37.03
N GLY A 100 -23.75 68.44 -36.58
CA GLY A 100 -22.36 68.18 -36.95
C GLY A 100 -21.39 68.45 -35.79
N VAL A 101 -20.09 68.58 -36.06
CA VAL A 101 -19.06 68.54 -35.02
C VAL A 101 -17.98 69.61 -35.22
N LEU A 102 -17.42 70.07 -34.11
CA LEU A 102 -16.23 70.92 -34.06
C LEU A 102 -15.08 70.09 -33.51
N LEU A 103 -14.11 69.74 -34.37
CA LEU A 103 -12.93 68.98 -33.98
C LEU A 103 -11.73 69.91 -33.92
N PHE A 104 -11.12 69.97 -32.74
CA PHE A 104 -9.84 70.63 -32.52
C PHE A 104 -8.72 69.59 -32.49
N PRO A 105 -7.67 69.76 -33.29
CA PRO A 105 -6.46 68.96 -33.14
C PRO A 105 -5.83 69.22 -31.77
N ASP A 106 -5.46 68.16 -31.06
CA ASP A 106 -4.73 68.20 -29.79
C ASP A 106 -3.41 68.99 -29.89
N SER A 107 -2.77 68.99 -31.06
CA SER A 107 -1.57 69.78 -31.39
C SER A 107 -1.79 71.31 -31.39
N ARG A 108 -3.04 71.78 -31.43
CA ARG A 108 -3.40 73.21 -31.48
C ARG A 108 -4.06 73.75 -30.22
N ILE A 109 -4.21 72.92 -29.19
CA ILE A 109 -4.73 73.33 -27.89
C ILE A 109 -3.52 73.66 -27.01
N TYR A 110 -3.25 74.94 -26.83
CA TYR A 110 -2.11 75.44 -26.04
C TYR A 110 -2.47 75.51 -24.55
N LEU A 111 -1.52 75.13 -23.70
CA LEU A 111 -1.66 75.20 -22.24
C LEU A 111 -1.01 76.49 -21.74
N THR A 112 -1.80 77.41 -21.18
CA THR A 112 -1.29 78.73 -20.76
C THR A 112 -0.54 78.71 -19.42
N ASN A 113 -0.76 77.68 -18.61
CA ASN A 113 -0.22 77.56 -17.25
C ASN A 113 0.70 76.34 -17.07
N ASP A 114 1.14 75.73 -18.17
CA ASP A 114 2.06 74.59 -18.18
C ASP A 114 3.32 74.99 -18.94
N LEU A 115 4.41 75.25 -18.21
CA LEU A 115 5.68 75.68 -18.79
C LEU A 115 6.47 74.52 -19.42
N GLU A 116 6.09 73.28 -19.10
CA GLU A 116 6.79 72.06 -19.53
C GLU A 116 6.22 71.53 -20.85
N PHE A 117 4.90 71.63 -21.04
CA PHE A 117 4.23 71.17 -22.24
C PHE A 117 3.51 72.31 -22.98
N PRO A 118 3.98 72.72 -24.18
CA PRO A 118 3.40 73.85 -24.91
C PRO A 118 2.00 73.57 -25.47
N ASN A 119 1.63 72.30 -25.67
CA ASN A 119 0.32 71.88 -26.15
C ASN A 119 -0.14 70.58 -25.49
N VAL A 120 -1.44 70.28 -25.61
CA VAL A 120 -2.09 69.10 -25.01
C VAL A 120 -1.52 67.77 -25.54
N ARG A 121 -1.16 67.72 -26.84
CA ARG A 121 -0.60 66.53 -27.46
C ARG A 121 0.70 66.08 -26.77
N ASP A 122 1.65 66.99 -26.57
CA ASP A 122 2.95 66.67 -25.97
C ASP A 122 2.79 66.17 -24.53
N LYS A 123 1.84 66.73 -23.78
CA LYS A 123 1.54 66.31 -22.42
C LYS A 123 0.99 64.88 -22.34
N PHE A 124 0.08 64.50 -23.23
CA PHE A 124 -0.46 63.14 -23.24
C PHE A 124 0.57 62.08 -23.66
N TYR A 125 1.45 62.40 -24.63
CA TYR A 125 2.55 61.51 -24.97
C TYR A 125 3.50 61.24 -23.81
N ASP A 126 3.79 62.26 -22.99
CA ASP A 126 4.63 62.09 -21.81
C ASP A 126 3.95 61.22 -20.73
N VAL A 127 2.66 61.43 -20.49
CA VAL A 127 1.87 60.60 -19.57
C VAL A 127 1.85 59.14 -20.02
N ASP A 128 1.60 58.88 -21.31
CA ASP A 128 1.59 57.52 -21.87
C ASP A 128 2.96 56.86 -21.74
N ARG A 129 4.05 57.60 -21.98
CA ARG A 129 5.41 57.13 -21.77
C ARG A 129 5.67 56.83 -20.30
N GLY A 130 5.30 57.71 -19.38
CA GLY A 130 5.45 57.52 -17.94
C GLY A 130 4.69 56.30 -17.43
N ILE A 131 3.48 56.06 -17.93
CA ILE A 131 2.69 54.85 -17.61
C ILE A 131 3.38 53.59 -18.13
N LEU A 132 3.92 53.63 -19.35
CA LEU A 132 4.63 52.49 -19.95
C LEU A 132 5.94 52.19 -19.20
N GLU A 133 6.70 53.21 -18.84
CA GLU A 133 7.92 53.10 -18.03
C GLU A 133 7.63 52.58 -16.62
N GLN A 134 6.55 53.05 -15.98
CA GLN A 134 6.12 52.53 -14.68
C GLN A 134 5.70 51.06 -14.76
N ARG A 135 4.95 50.65 -15.79
CA ARG A 135 4.60 49.24 -16.01
C ARG A 135 5.87 48.38 -16.17
N ASN A 136 6.79 48.80 -17.02
CA ASN A 136 8.04 48.08 -17.23
C ASN A 136 8.88 48.01 -15.94
N ARG A 137 8.92 49.09 -15.15
CA ARG A 137 9.64 49.13 -13.88
C ARG A 137 9.01 48.22 -12.82
N VAL A 138 7.68 48.14 -12.76
CA VAL A 138 6.97 47.20 -11.88
C VAL A 138 7.28 45.76 -12.29
N ASP A 139 7.24 45.45 -13.59
CA ASP A 139 7.56 44.11 -14.10
C ASP A 139 9.03 43.72 -13.81
N THR A 140 9.97 44.65 -13.96
CA THR A 140 11.38 44.44 -13.59
C THR A 140 11.54 44.23 -12.09
N LEU A 141 10.88 45.03 -11.24
CA LEU A 141 10.92 44.85 -9.78
C LEU A 141 10.34 43.52 -9.32
N ILE A 142 9.31 43.00 -10.00
CA ILE A 142 8.76 41.66 -9.74
C ILE A 142 9.76 40.56 -10.10
N ARG A 143 10.58 40.76 -11.14
CA ARG A 143 11.59 39.77 -11.58
C ARG A 143 12.89 39.84 -10.77
N GLU A 144 13.33 41.03 -10.40
CA GLU A 144 14.67 41.27 -9.82
C GLU A 144 14.70 41.26 -8.29
N ASN A 145 13.56 41.44 -7.61
CA ASN A 145 13.47 41.18 -6.17
C ASN A 145 13.07 39.73 -5.92
N PRO A 146 14.00 38.83 -5.56
CA PRO A 146 13.62 37.56 -4.97
C PRO A 146 12.83 37.84 -3.69
N GLN A 147 11.55 37.46 -3.67
CA GLN A 147 10.72 37.65 -2.49
C GLN A 147 11.31 36.81 -1.34
N PRO A 148 11.54 37.41 -0.16
CA PRO A 148 12.10 36.68 0.96
C PRO A 148 11.00 35.88 1.63
N SER A 149 10.83 34.61 1.23
CA SER A 149 10.52 33.49 2.13
C SER A 149 10.36 32.19 1.34
N GLU A 150 10.75 31.09 1.98
CA GLU A 150 10.70 29.70 1.52
C GLU A 150 9.26 29.15 1.36
N LEU A 151 8.30 29.94 0.89
CA LEU A 151 6.91 29.51 0.71
C LEU A 151 6.44 29.72 -0.72
N VAL A 152 6.56 28.64 -1.49
CA VAL A 152 5.72 28.27 -2.64
C VAL A 152 5.59 29.33 -3.74
N ASP A 153 6.52 29.32 -4.69
CA ASP A 153 6.28 29.94 -6.00
C ASP A 153 5.06 29.25 -6.63
N ILE A 154 3.96 30.01 -6.79
CA ILE A 154 2.71 29.51 -7.35
C ILE A 154 2.87 29.01 -8.78
N ARG A 155 3.98 29.30 -9.47
CA ARG A 155 4.28 28.75 -10.80
C ARG A 155 4.90 27.37 -10.77
N ILE A 156 5.29 26.88 -9.61
CA ILE A 156 5.85 25.54 -9.47
C ILE A 156 4.72 24.59 -9.07
N ASP A 157 4.49 23.56 -9.87
CA ASP A 157 3.53 22.52 -9.51
C ASP A 157 4.13 21.51 -8.52
N ARG A 158 3.30 20.56 -8.04
CA ARG A 158 3.73 19.52 -7.09
C ARG A 158 4.84 18.62 -7.64
N ASN A 159 5.02 18.58 -8.96
CA ASN A 159 6.04 17.78 -9.64
C ASN A 159 7.32 18.59 -9.93
N GLY A 160 7.39 19.85 -9.46
CA GLY A 160 8.54 20.73 -9.69
C GLY A 160 8.57 21.36 -11.09
N THR A 161 7.48 21.27 -11.86
CA THR A 161 7.40 21.90 -13.18
C THR A 161 7.14 23.41 -13.00
N VAL A 162 8.00 24.23 -13.59
CA VAL A 162 7.89 25.70 -13.54
C VAL A 162 7.09 26.19 -14.75
N PHE A 163 6.02 26.92 -14.50
CA PHE A 163 5.20 27.55 -15.53
C PHE A 163 5.60 29.01 -15.75
N ASP A 164 5.49 29.51 -16.99
CA ASP A 164 5.86 30.89 -17.34
C ASP A 164 5.03 31.91 -16.55
N VAL A 165 3.73 31.67 -16.42
CA VAL A 165 2.80 32.47 -15.62
C VAL A 165 1.91 31.58 -14.75
N ALA A 166 1.45 32.12 -13.61
CA ALA A 166 0.57 31.42 -12.67
C ALA A 166 -0.72 30.92 -13.33
N ARG A 167 -1.24 31.67 -14.32
CA ARG A 167 -2.41 31.29 -15.11
C ARG A 167 -2.24 29.95 -15.82
N ASP A 168 -1.06 29.69 -16.38
CA ASP A 168 -0.82 28.49 -17.18
C ASP A 168 -0.78 27.25 -16.28
N ARG A 169 -0.22 27.38 -15.07
CA ARG A 169 -0.33 26.35 -14.04
C ARG A 169 -1.79 26.11 -13.64
N ILE A 170 -2.55 27.16 -13.37
CA ILE A 170 -3.96 27.03 -12.96
C ILE A 170 -4.77 26.32 -14.05
N ASN A 171 -4.56 26.68 -15.32
CA ASN A 171 -5.21 26.01 -16.46
C ASN A 171 -4.78 24.53 -16.59
N ALA A 172 -3.50 24.23 -16.36
CA ALA A 172 -3.01 22.85 -16.37
C ALA A 172 -3.62 22.01 -15.23
N GLU A 173 -3.75 22.58 -14.02
CA GLU A 173 -4.42 21.91 -12.90
C GLU A 173 -5.93 21.74 -13.13
N GLN A 174 -6.61 22.75 -13.68
CA GLN A 174 -8.01 22.62 -14.10
C GLN A 174 -8.20 21.50 -15.11
N LYS A 175 -7.31 21.39 -16.10
CA LYS A 175 -7.34 20.30 -17.08
C LYS A 175 -7.15 18.93 -16.41
N LYS A 176 -6.21 18.79 -15.47
CA LYS A 176 -6.03 17.53 -14.71
C LYS A 176 -7.31 17.14 -13.96
N ILE A 177 -8.02 18.11 -13.38
CA ILE A 177 -9.30 17.88 -12.69
C ILE A 177 -10.39 17.46 -13.68
N GLU A 178 -10.48 18.12 -14.84
CA GLU A 178 -11.45 17.77 -15.88
C GLU A 178 -11.21 16.38 -16.47
N ASP A 179 -9.95 16.02 -16.73
CA ASP A 179 -9.56 14.69 -17.21
C ASP A 179 -9.88 13.63 -16.16
N ALA A 180 -9.78 13.96 -14.87
CA ALA A 180 -10.15 13.06 -13.78
C ALA A 180 -11.67 12.81 -13.65
N TYR A 181 -12.52 13.57 -14.35
CA TYR A 181 -13.96 13.28 -14.40
C TYR A 181 -14.29 12.18 -15.41
N VAL A 182 -13.34 11.80 -16.27
CA VAL A 182 -13.53 10.75 -17.26
C VAL A 182 -13.03 9.42 -16.70
N ASP A 183 -13.84 8.36 -16.83
CA ASP A 183 -13.44 7.02 -16.43
C ASP A 183 -12.76 6.22 -17.55
N THR A 184 -12.36 4.98 -17.25
CA THR A 184 -11.68 4.08 -18.20
C THR A 184 -12.56 3.68 -19.39
N LYS A 185 -13.88 3.89 -19.32
CA LYS A 185 -14.85 3.66 -20.39
C LYS A 185 -15.17 4.96 -21.16
N ALA A 186 -14.39 6.01 -20.95
CA ALA A 186 -14.58 7.34 -21.53
C ALA A 186 -15.91 8.03 -21.14
N PHE A 187 -16.57 7.59 -20.08
CA PHE A 187 -17.77 8.25 -19.56
C PHE A 187 -17.36 9.42 -18.65
N ARG A 188 -17.96 10.60 -18.88
CA ARG A 188 -17.68 11.82 -18.10
C ARG A 188 -18.68 11.96 -16.97
N HIS A 189 -18.18 11.93 -15.75
CA HIS A 189 -18.96 12.09 -14.53
C HIS A 189 -19.18 13.57 -14.20
N PRO A 190 -20.34 13.93 -13.62
CA PRO A 190 -20.64 15.32 -13.26
C PRO A 190 -19.78 15.85 -12.10
N SER A 191 -19.17 14.95 -11.33
CA SER A 191 -18.21 15.27 -10.27
C SER A 191 -17.31 14.08 -9.96
N LEU A 192 -16.18 14.32 -9.29
CA LEU A 192 -15.33 13.22 -8.77
C LEU A 192 -16.09 12.33 -7.80
N LYS A 193 -16.99 12.90 -6.99
CA LYS A 193 -17.83 12.13 -6.08
C LYS A 193 -18.71 11.15 -6.85
N ALA A 194 -19.40 11.61 -7.89
CA ALA A 194 -20.22 10.74 -8.73
C ALA A 194 -19.41 9.61 -9.38
N ARG A 195 -18.17 9.90 -9.81
CA ARG A 195 -17.25 8.88 -10.32
C ARG A 195 -16.89 7.86 -9.24
N ILE A 196 -16.51 8.32 -8.05
CA ILE A 196 -16.17 7.45 -6.92
C ILE A 196 -17.37 6.58 -6.51
N ASP A 197 -18.55 7.17 -6.38
CA ASP A 197 -19.79 6.45 -6.06
C ASP A 197 -20.08 5.37 -7.11
N SER A 198 -19.90 5.66 -8.41
CA SER A 198 -20.09 4.67 -9.47
C SER A 198 -19.08 3.52 -9.44
N ILE A 199 -17.82 3.80 -9.09
CA ILE A 199 -16.77 2.79 -8.94
C ILE A 199 -17.06 1.92 -7.73
N GLN A 200 -17.50 2.53 -6.64
CA GLN A 200 -17.84 1.82 -5.41
C GLN A 200 -19.03 0.90 -5.62
N LEU A 201 -20.09 1.36 -6.29
CA LEU A 201 -21.25 0.52 -6.65
C LEU A 201 -20.83 -0.68 -7.52
N ALA A 202 -20.02 -0.44 -8.56
CA ALA A 202 -19.53 -1.53 -9.41
C ALA A 202 -18.60 -2.51 -8.67
N HIS A 203 -17.92 -2.07 -7.61
CA HIS A 203 -17.12 -2.92 -6.76
C HIS A 203 -17.99 -3.77 -5.82
N GLU A 204 -19.04 -3.17 -5.26
CA GLU A 204 -20.03 -3.85 -4.41
C GLU A 204 -20.78 -4.92 -5.21
N GLU A 205 -21.29 -4.62 -6.41
CA GLU A 205 -21.93 -5.62 -7.29
C GLU A 205 -21.00 -6.80 -7.60
N ARG A 206 -19.72 -6.54 -7.86
CA ARG A 206 -18.74 -7.60 -8.13
C ARG A 206 -18.46 -8.45 -6.88
N LEU A 207 -18.48 -7.86 -5.69
CA LEU A 207 -18.32 -8.60 -4.44
C LEU A 207 -19.52 -9.50 -4.18
N ASP A 208 -20.73 -9.03 -4.45
CA ASP A 208 -21.95 -9.82 -4.35
C ASP A 208 -21.92 -11.01 -5.35
N ASP A 209 -21.57 -10.77 -6.62
CA ASP A 209 -21.39 -11.84 -7.62
C ASP A 209 -20.34 -12.89 -7.17
N MET A 210 -19.28 -12.44 -6.49
CA MET A 210 -18.24 -13.32 -5.96
C MET A 210 -18.74 -14.12 -4.76
N ASP A 211 -19.57 -13.53 -3.88
CA ASP A 211 -20.15 -14.21 -2.72
C ASP A 211 -21.15 -15.29 -3.15
N ASP A 212 -21.97 -15.00 -4.17
CA ASP A 212 -22.87 -15.96 -4.79
C ASP A 212 -22.08 -17.15 -5.39
N SER A 213 -21.01 -16.86 -6.15
CA SER A 213 -20.14 -17.90 -6.72
C SER A 213 -19.46 -18.76 -5.66
N VAL A 214 -18.99 -18.16 -4.56
CA VAL A 214 -18.41 -18.88 -3.43
C VAL A 214 -19.46 -19.76 -2.75
N THR A 215 -20.67 -19.26 -2.59
CA THR A 215 -21.80 -20.02 -2.03
C THR A 215 -22.15 -21.24 -2.88
N ASP A 216 -22.20 -21.09 -4.20
CA ASP A 216 -22.43 -22.20 -5.14
C ASP A 216 -21.31 -23.26 -5.05
N ILE A 217 -20.05 -22.84 -4.98
CA ILE A 217 -18.89 -23.73 -4.81
C ILE A 217 -19.00 -24.49 -3.48
N TRP A 218 -19.39 -23.82 -2.40
CA TRP A 218 -19.58 -24.47 -1.10
C TRP A 218 -20.70 -25.52 -1.13
N ALA A 219 -21.82 -25.21 -1.78
CA ALA A 219 -22.91 -26.16 -1.95
C ALA A 219 -22.47 -27.39 -2.75
N GLU A 220 -21.66 -27.22 -3.80
CA GLU A 220 -21.10 -28.35 -4.55
C GLU A 220 -20.12 -29.17 -3.71
N PHE A 221 -19.26 -28.50 -2.92
CA PHE A 221 -18.31 -29.16 -2.01
C PHE A 221 -19.03 -29.99 -0.93
N GLU A 222 -20.14 -29.50 -0.38
CA GLU A 222 -20.94 -30.21 0.62
C GLU A 222 -21.58 -31.50 0.08
N LEU A 223 -21.80 -31.60 -1.24
CA LEU A 223 -22.31 -32.80 -1.90
C LEU A 223 -21.22 -33.86 -2.19
N ILE A 224 -19.93 -33.49 -2.17
CA ILE A 224 -18.82 -34.40 -2.49
C ILE A 224 -18.77 -35.62 -1.55
N PRO A 225 -18.85 -35.47 -0.21
CA PRO A 225 -18.86 -36.62 0.70
C PRO A 225 -19.96 -37.63 0.40
N GLY A 226 -21.15 -37.15 0.03
CA GLY A 226 -22.28 -37.99 -0.35
C GLY A 226 -22.02 -38.78 -1.64
N LYS A 227 -21.45 -38.14 -2.66
CA LYS A 227 -21.04 -38.81 -3.92
C LYS A 227 -19.97 -39.87 -3.67
N ILE A 228 -18.94 -39.54 -2.90
CA ILE A 228 -17.88 -40.48 -2.53
C ILE A 228 -18.47 -41.67 -1.77
N SER A 229 -19.35 -41.42 -0.79
CA SER A 229 -20.00 -42.49 -0.03
C SER A 229 -20.83 -43.41 -0.92
N PHE A 230 -21.52 -42.87 -1.92
CA PHE A 230 -22.29 -43.66 -2.88
C PHE A 230 -21.39 -44.54 -3.76
N GLU A 231 -20.33 -43.97 -4.35
CA GLU A 231 -19.39 -44.71 -5.19
C GLU A 231 -18.65 -45.80 -4.42
N VAL A 232 -18.20 -45.50 -3.19
CA VAL A 232 -17.59 -46.48 -2.30
C VAL A 232 -18.58 -47.62 -1.99
N GLY A 233 -19.85 -47.30 -1.73
CA GLY A 233 -20.89 -48.31 -1.53
C GLY A 233 -21.04 -49.25 -2.73
N GLN A 234 -21.06 -48.73 -3.95
CA GLN A 234 -21.13 -49.56 -5.17
C GLN A 234 -19.90 -50.47 -5.32
N ILE A 235 -18.71 -49.96 -5.03
CA ILE A 235 -17.46 -50.73 -5.08
C ILE A 235 -17.49 -51.85 -4.03
N THR A 236 -17.91 -51.55 -2.80
CA THR A 236 -18.04 -52.54 -1.73
C THR A 236 -18.99 -53.66 -2.13
N THR A 237 -20.20 -53.35 -2.62
CA THR A 237 -21.15 -54.36 -3.08
C THR A 237 -20.57 -55.23 -4.21
N GLY A 238 -19.92 -54.60 -5.20
CA GLY A 238 -19.30 -55.36 -6.29
C GLY A 238 -18.14 -56.25 -5.84
N LEU A 239 -17.41 -55.87 -4.79
CA LEU A 239 -16.39 -56.71 -4.18
C LEU A 239 -17.00 -57.86 -3.39
N ASP A 240 -18.05 -57.61 -2.62
CA ASP A 240 -18.76 -58.64 -1.86
C ASP A 240 -19.34 -59.72 -2.78
N ASP A 241 -19.93 -59.32 -3.92
CA ASP A 241 -20.45 -60.25 -4.93
C ASP A 241 -19.32 -61.14 -5.50
N ARG A 242 -18.16 -60.55 -5.80
CA ARG A 242 -17.00 -61.29 -6.32
C ARG A 242 -16.41 -62.23 -5.28
N ILE A 243 -16.31 -61.78 -4.03
CA ILE A 243 -15.85 -62.60 -2.90
C ILE A 243 -16.80 -63.79 -2.72
N THR A 244 -18.11 -63.54 -2.69
CA THR A 244 -19.14 -64.59 -2.58
C THR A 244 -19.03 -65.62 -3.71
N SER A 245 -18.80 -65.17 -4.94
CA SER A 245 -18.59 -66.07 -6.08
C SER A 245 -17.32 -66.91 -5.94
N LEU A 246 -16.23 -66.32 -5.44
CA LEU A 246 -14.97 -67.03 -5.20
C LEU A 246 -15.11 -68.04 -4.05
N GLU A 247 -15.76 -67.66 -2.95
CA GLU A 247 -16.06 -68.54 -1.81
C GLU A 247 -16.90 -69.74 -2.24
N THR A 248 -17.92 -69.51 -3.06
CA THR A 248 -18.74 -70.59 -3.63
C THR A 248 -17.88 -71.53 -4.47
N THR A 249 -17.03 -70.99 -5.33
CA THR A 249 -16.12 -71.80 -6.16
C THR A 249 -15.14 -72.61 -5.32
N MET A 250 -14.53 -71.98 -4.31
CA MET A 250 -13.62 -72.62 -3.36
C MET A 250 -14.29 -73.70 -2.51
N THR A 251 -15.59 -73.57 -2.24
CA THR A 251 -16.37 -74.56 -1.48
C THR A 251 -16.73 -75.77 -2.35
N LEU A 252 -17.01 -75.57 -3.64
CA LEU A 252 -17.37 -76.65 -4.57
C LEU A 252 -16.15 -77.45 -5.06
N LEU A 253 -15.01 -76.78 -5.25
CA LEU A 253 -13.75 -77.38 -5.73
C LEU A 253 -13.35 -78.66 -4.96
N PRO A 254 -13.34 -78.70 -3.61
CA PRO A 254 -13.01 -79.89 -2.85
C PRO A 254 -13.88 -81.10 -3.19
N GLY A 255 -15.19 -80.91 -3.38
CA GLY A 255 -16.10 -81.98 -3.76
C GLY A 255 -15.84 -82.49 -5.18
N GLU A 256 -15.54 -81.58 -6.10
CA GLU A 256 -15.16 -81.93 -7.48
C GLU A 256 -13.81 -82.69 -7.51
N PHE A 257 -12.84 -82.25 -6.71
CA PHE A 257 -11.57 -82.96 -6.50
C PHE A 257 -11.79 -84.33 -5.89
N GLU A 258 -12.63 -84.48 -4.86
CA GLU A 258 -12.92 -85.77 -4.24
C GLU A 258 -13.54 -86.75 -5.25
N LEU A 259 -14.50 -86.29 -6.06
CA LEU A 259 -15.11 -87.09 -7.13
C LEU A 259 -14.07 -87.51 -8.16
N ARG A 260 -13.19 -86.60 -8.58
CA ARG A 260 -12.14 -86.89 -9.56
C ARG A 260 -11.08 -87.83 -9.00
N VAL A 261 -10.71 -87.68 -7.73
CA VAL A 261 -9.82 -88.59 -7.01
C VAL A 261 -10.43 -89.98 -6.93
N LYS A 262 -11.70 -90.11 -6.56
CA LYS A 262 -12.39 -91.41 -6.56
C LYS A 262 -12.44 -92.05 -7.94
N GLY A 263 -12.73 -91.28 -8.98
CA GLY A 263 -12.70 -91.79 -10.36
C GLY A 263 -11.30 -92.27 -10.79
N VAL A 264 -10.25 -91.51 -10.45
CA VAL A 264 -8.86 -91.92 -10.69
C VAL A 264 -8.48 -93.13 -9.84
N GLU A 265 -8.94 -93.23 -8.59
CA GLU A 265 -8.69 -94.36 -7.70
C GLU A 265 -9.35 -95.63 -8.24
N GLU A 266 -10.59 -95.56 -8.74
CA GLU A 266 -11.25 -96.68 -9.41
C GLU A 266 -10.52 -97.11 -10.69
N GLU A 267 -10.09 -96.17 -11.54
CA GLU A 267 -9.29 -96.46 -12.72
C GLU A 267 -7.93 -97.09 -12.35
N TYR A 268 -7.25 -96.51 -11.35
CA TYR A 268 -5.98 -97.01 -10.83
C TYR A 268 -6.14 -98.40 -10.24
N ASN A 269 -7.16 -98.65 -9.43
CA ASN A 269 -7.46 -99.97 -8.86
C ASN A 269 -7.80 -100.99 -9.95
N GLY A 270 -8.50 -100.58 -11.02
CA GLY A 270 -8.69 -101.42 -12.20
C GLY A 270 -7.37 -101.77 -12.88
N ARG A 271 -6.50 -100.78 -13.11
CA ARG A 271 -5.16 -100.98 -13.69
C ARG A 271 -4.24 -101.78 -12.78
N VAL A 272 -4.30 -101.58 -11.46
CA VAL A 272 -3.56 -102.34 -10.44
C VAL A 272 -4.08 -103.76 -10.39
N SER A 273 -5.38 -104.02 -10.47
CA SER A 273 -5.90 -105.39 -10.56
C SER A 273 -5.40 -106.09 -11.83
N VAL A 274 -5.33 -105.39 -12.97
CA VAL A 274 -4.70 -105.90 -14.21
C VAL A 274 -3.19 -106.08 -14.05
N LEU A 275 -2.49 -105.14 -13.41
CA LEU A 275 -1.06 -105.24 -13.10
C LEU A 275 -0.76 -106.35 -12.09
N GLU A 276 -1.56 -106.56 -11.05
CA GLU A 276 -1.48 -107.65 -10.08
C GLU A 276 -1.73 -108.99 -10.76
N SER A 277 -2.67 -109.05 -11.71
CA SER A 277 -2.83 -110.24 -12.57
C SER A 277 -1.61 -110.47 -13.47
N SER A 278 -0.89 -109.40 -13.85
CA SER A 278 0.34 -109.46 -14.65
C SER A 278 1.62 -109.70 -13.80
N ILE A 279 1.63 -109.27 -12.54
CA ILE A 279 2.71 -109.39 -11.55
C ILE A 279 2.60 -110.72 -10.80
N SER A 280 1.40 -111.28 -10.61
CA SER A 280 1.19 -112.67 -10.16
C SER A 280 1.75 -113.69 -11.16
N VAL A 281 2.04 -113.27 -12.40
CA VAL A 281 2.73 -114.08 -13.42
C VAL A 281 4.26 -113.86 -13.36
N ILE A 282 4.74 -112.95 -12.52
CA ILE A 282 6.17 -112.67 -12.29
C ILE A 282 6.49 -112.68 -10.78
N PRO A 283 6.47 -113.83 -10.09
CA PRO A 283 7.14 -113.96 -8.81
C PRO A 283 8.64 -114.14 -9.07
N GLY A 284 9.41 -113.05 -9.05
CA GLY A 284 10.86 -113.14 -9.19
C GLY A 284 11.66 -111.87 -8.90
N GLU A 285 11.15 -110.68 -9.20
CA GLU A 285 11.97 -109.47 -9.13
C GLU A 285 11.17 -108.28 -8.62
N ILE A 286 11.40 -107.90 -7.37
CA ILE A 286 11.78 -106.54 -6.94
C ILE A 286 11.63 -106.48 -5.40
N ASP A 287 12.79 -106.43 -4.76
CA ASP A 287 12.99 -106.13 -3.35
C ASP A 287 12.92 -104.61 -3.15
N LEU A 288 12.13 -104.13 -2.17
CA LEU A 288 12.08 -102.73 -1.79
C LEU A 288 11.98 -102.59 -0.27
N LYS A 289 13.08 -102.16 0.36
CA LYS A 289 13.06 -101.48 1.66
C LYS A 289 14.10 -100.38 1.72
N VAL A 290 13.63 -99.19 2.11
CA VAL A 290 14.42 -98.04 2.55
C VAL A 290 14.46 -98.11 4.09
N ASN A 291 15.63 -97.99 4.71
CA ASN A 291 15.83 -98.16 6.16
C ASN A 291 15.93 -96.79 6.88
N ALA A 292 15.70 -96.79 8.20
CA ALA A 292 15.70 -95.61 9.05
C ALA A 292 17.01 -94.78 9.02
N ASP A 293 18.13 -95.38 8.59
CA ASP A 293 19.43 -94.72 8.46
C ASP A 293 19.49 -93.72 7.28
N ASP A 294 18.61 -93.84 6.28
CA ASP A 294 18.56 -92.92 5.13
C ASP A 294 18.00 -91.54 5.51
N VAL A 295 17.17 -91.47 6.55
CA VAL A 295 16.65 -90.19 7.08
C VAL A 295 17.68 -89.51 7.98
N ILE A 296 18.47 -90.28 8.73
CA ILE A 296 19.46 -89.77 9.68
C ILE A 296 20.70 -89.20 8.98
N SER A 297 21.14 -89.80 7.86
CA SER A 297 22.24 -89.28 7.05
C SER A 297 21.92 -87.96 6.31
N SER A 298 20.64 -87.60 6.22
CA SER A 298 20.19 -86.37 5.56
C SER A 298 20.24 -85.13 6.46
N ILE A 299 20.49 -85.29 7.77
CA ILE A 299 20.60 -84.20 8.75
C ILE A 299 21.97 -84.31 9.42
N ASN A 300 22.88 -83.38 9.08
CA ASN A 300 24.28 -83.40 9.49
C ASN A 300 24.45 -82.93 10.96
N LEU A 301 24.21 -83.82 11.91
CA LEU A 301 24.28 -83.58 13.36
C LEU A 301 25.66 -83.94 13.93
N SER A 302 26.26 -83.06 14.74
CA SER A 302 27.32 -83.43 15.70
C SER A 302 26.82 -83.28 17.15
N PRO A 303 27.52 -83.83 18.16
CA PRO A 303 27.17 -83.63 19.57
C PRO A 303 27.25 -82.17 20.04
N GLU A 304 28.03 -81.34 19.35
CA GLU A 304 28.28 -79.95 19.71
C GLU A 304 27.53 -78.93 18.83
N GLU A 305 27.10 -79.29 17.61
CA GLU A 305 26.53 -78.35 16.63
C GLU A 305 25.55 -79.03 15.66
N ILE A 306 24.52 -78.30 15.24
CA ILE A 306 23.59 -78.69 14.18
C ILE A 306 23.66 -77.65 13.06
N VAL A 307 24.03 -78.07 11.85
CA VAL A 307 23.98 -77.21 10.66
C VAL A 307 22.71 -77.53 9.87
N ILE A 308 21.76 -76.59 9.82
CA ILE A 308 20.52 -76.73 9.04
C ILE A 308 20.56 -75.78 7.85
N ASP A 309 20.42 -76.30 6.64
CA ASP A 309 20.20 -75.49 5.43
C ASP A 309 18.86 -74.74 5.56
N SER A 310 18.94 -73.42 5.70
CA SER A 310 17.83 -72.55 6.09
C SER A 310 16.76 -72.38 5.00
N ASN A 311 17.04 -72.76 3.76
CA ASN A 311 16.16 -72.51 2.61
C ASN A 311 14.78 -73.19 2.70
N LYS A 312 14.58 -74.13 3.63
CA LYS A 312 13.31 -74.86 3.83
C LYS A 312 12.80 -74.82 5.28
N ILE A 313 13.38 -73.99 6.15
CA ILE A 313 12.96 -73.90 7.56
C ILE A 313 11.81 -72.90 7.67
N LYS A 314 10.63 -73.38 8.11
CA LYS A 314 9.50 -72.54 8.49
C LYS A 314 9.31 -72.61 10.00
N LEU A 315 9.59 -71.51 10.70
CA LEU A 315 9.27 -71.37 12.12
C LEU A 315 7.82 -70.87 12.25
N VAL A 316 7.01 -71.52 13.08
CA VAL A 316 5.60 -71.16 13.31
C VAL A 316 5.39 -70.92 14.81
N GLY A 317 4.88 -69.74 15.19
CA GLY A 317 4.68 -69.33 16.59
C GLY A 317 5.61 -68.19 17.02
N ALA A 318 5.68 -67.93 18.33
CA ALA A 318 6.65 -67.00 18.91
C ALA A 318 8.06 -67.61 18.84
N VAL A 319 9.05 -66.82 18.41
CA VAL A 319 10.42 -67.25 18.17
C VAL A 319 11.37 -66.35 18.97
N ASP A 320 11.97 -66.88 20.03
CA ASP A 320 12.83 -66.12 20.96
C ASP A 320 14.33 -66.18 20.64
N VAL A 321 14.74 -66.82 19.54
CA VAL A 321 16.17 -67.01 19.15
C VAL A 321 16.86 -65.76 18.58
N LEU A 322 16.17 -64.61 18.50
CA LEU A 322 16.74 -63.39 17.92
C LEU A 322 17.77 -62.70 18.83
N SER A 323 17.83 -63.01 20.14
CA SER A 323 18.75 -62.37 21.08
C SER A 323 20.23 -62.74 20.86
N ASP A 324 20.49 -63.93 20.29
CA ASP A 324 21.83 -64.54 20.25
C ASP A 324 22.43 -64.56 18.84
N ILE A 325 21.76 -63.95 17.86
CA ILE A 325 22.29 -63.81 16.49
C ILE A 325 23.39 -62.73 16.49
N THR A 326 24.63 -63.15 16.27
CA THR A 326 25.82 -62.27 16.23
C THR A 326 26.16 -61.76 14.82
N GLY A 327 25.31 -62.00 13.82
CA GLY A 327 25.49 -61.62 12.41
C GLY A 327 24.39 -60.71 11.84
N GLU A 328 24.40 -60.48 10.52
CA GLU A 328 23.38 -59.68 9.83
C GLU A 328 22.03 -60.43 9.82
N LEU A 329 21.00 -59.81 10.41
CA LEU A 329 19.62 -60.30 10.40
C LEU A 329 18.95 -60.23 9.01
N GLY A 330 19.57 -59.52 8.05
CA GLY A 330 19.03 -59.32 6.71
C GLY A 330 17.75 -58.47 6.70
N VAL A 331 16.89 -58.70 5.69
CA VAL A 331 15.61 -58.00 5.52
C VAL A 331 14.53 -58.68 6.36
N ILE A 332 13.98 -57.96 7.34
CA ILE A 332 12.87 -58.44 8.18
C ILE A 332 11.54 -57.93 7.59
N ASN A 333 10.81 -58.80 6.89
CA ASN A 333 9.43 -58.54 6.48
C ASN A 333 8.46 -58.81 7.65
N ALA A 334 8.58 -58.05 8.73
CA ALA A 334 7.68 -58.14 9.89
C ALA A 334 6.43 -57.26 9.70
N GLY A 335 5.37 -57.57 10.47
CA GLY A 335 4.21 -56.69 10.61
C GLY A 335 4.54 -55.45 11.44
N GLU A 336 3.87 -55.26 12.58
CA GLU A 336 4.14 -54.14 13.48
C GLU A 336 5.41 -54.37 14.31
N ILE A 337 6.35 -53.40 14.28
CA ILE A 337 7.50 -53.36 15.18
C ILE A 337 7.15 -52.43 16.35
N ASN A 338 6.79 -53.00 17.49
CA ASN A 338 6.34 -52.24 18.65
C ASN A 338 7.47 -51.47 19.36
N THR A 339 8.71 -51.96 19.29
CA THR A 339 9.86 -51.35 19.96
C THR A 339 11.13 -51.52 19.12
N LEU A 340 11.74 -50.41 18.69
CA LEU A 340 13.03 -50.41 18.00
C LEU A 340 14.08 -49.74 18.89
N ILE A 341 15.15 -50.47 19.22
CA ILE A 341 16.33 -49.94 19.93
C ILE A 341 17.54 -50.10 19.01
N MET A 342 18.22 -48.99 18.69
CA MET A 342 19.36 -48.98 17.78
C MET A 342 20.68 -48.78 18.53
N ASN A 343 21.38 -49.88 18.80
CA ASN A 343 22.70 -49.87 19.44
C ASN A 343 23.78 -50.17 18.39
N GLY A 344 24.50 -49.15 17.92
CA GLY A 344 25.55 -49.32 16.90
C GLY A 344 26.30 -48.03 16.60
N THR A 345 27.34 -48.11 15.76
CA THR A 345 28.24 -46.98 15.44
C THR A 345 27.59 -45.92 14.55
N ASN A 346 26.68 -46.31 13.65
CA ASN A 346 26.10 -45.38 12.66
C ASN A 346 24.77 -44.73 13.12
N ARG A 347 23.97 -45.39 13.97
CA ARG A 347 22.72 -44.86 14.60
C ARG A 347 21.78 -44.10 13.63
N GLN A 348 21.40 -44.71 12.49
CA GLN A 348 20.55 -44.08 11.46
C GLN A 348 19.30 -44.91 11.13
N ILE A 349 18.15 -44.26 11.00
CA ILE A 349 16.92 -44.80 10.42
C ILE A 349 16.71 -44.11 9.07
N TYR A 350 16.60 -44.90 8.00
CA TYR A 350 16.28 -44.41 6.66
C TYR A 350 14.80 -44.60 6.36
N PHE A 351 14.20 -43.63 5.67
CA PHE A 351 12.88 -43.73 5.07
C PHE A 351 13.07 -43.76 3.55
N GLY A 352 12.63 -44.84 2.89
CA GLY A 352 12.83 -45.04 1.46
C GLY A 352 14.19 -45.65 1.13
N ASN A 353 14.93 -45.05 0.21
CA ASN A 353 16.26 -45.51 -0.22
C ASN A 353 17.32 -45.28 0.88
N ASP A 354 18.19 -46.27 1.13
CA ASP A 354 19.24 -46.26 2.15
C ASP A 354 20.57 -45.66 1.65
N ASN A 355 20.61 -45.16 0.42
CA ASN A 355 21.79 -44.51 -0.13
C ASN A 355 22.12 -43.22 0.64
N VAL A 356 23.33 -43.15 1.21
CA VAL A 356 23.86 -42.03 2.02
C VAL A 356 23.80 -40.66 1.28
N ASP A 357 23.76 -40.69 -0.04
CA ASP A 357 23.69 -39.50 -0.90
C ASP A 357 22.28 -39.21 -1.47
N ASN A 358 21.33 -40.16 -1.38
CA ASN A 358 20.01 -40.04 -2.00
C ASN A 358 18.95 -40.80 -1.19
N PHE A 359 18.65 -40.28 0.00
CA PHE A 359 17.60 -40.80 0.89
C PHE A 359 16.35 -39.91 0.81
N ASP A 360 15.17 -40.51 0.97
CA ASP A 360 13.89 -39.78 0.97
C ASP A 360 13.55 -39.22 2.38
N GLY A 361 14.25 -39.71 3.40
CA GLY A 361 14.30 -39.16 4.75
C GLY A 361 15.27 -39.95 5.65
N ARG A 362 15.85 -39.30 6.66
CA ARG A 362 16.76 -39.95 7.61
C ARG A 362 16.63 -39.35 9.02
N ILE A 363 16.53 -40.20 10.03
CA ILE A 363 16.80 -39.81 11.42
C ILE A 363 18.17 -40.33 11.80
N ASP A 364 19.07 -39.48 12.28
CA ASP A 364 20.37 -39.92 12.76
C ASP A 364 20.83 -39.17 14.02
N TYR A 365 21.80 -39.78 14.68
CA TYR A 365 22.58 -39.15 15.74
C TYR A 365 24.03 -39.01 15.27
N ILE A 366 24.44 -37.77 14.97
CA ILE A 366 25.83 -37.42 14.71
C ILE A 366 26.25 -36.46 15.80
N GLU A 367 26.98 -36.98 16.79
CA GLU A 367 27.40 -36.22 17.97
C GLU A 367 27.97 -34.84 17.60
N PRO A 368 27.45 -33.73 18.17
CA PRO A 368 26.47 -33.64 19.28
C PRO A 368 24.99 -33.50 18.86
N PHE A 369 24.62 -33.76 17.62
CA PHE A 369 23.29 -33.51 17.07
C PHE A 369 22.46 -34.78 16.84
N MET A 370 21.21 -34.74 17.28
CA MET A 370 20.15 -35.59 16.73
C MET A 370 19.48 -34.84 15.57
N ARG A 371 19.31 -35.47 14.42
CA ARG A 371 18.77 -34.81 13.22
C ARG A 371 17.62 -35.57 12.60
N LEU A 372 16.64 -34.80 12.11
CA LEU A 372 15.58 -35.26 11.21
C LEU A 372 15.82 -34.60 9.85
N GLN A 373 16.22 -35.40 8.87
CA GLN A 373 16.67 -34.96 7.55
C GLN A 373 15.66 -35.38 6.49
N LYS A 374 15.28 -34.44 5.62
CA LYS A 374 14.67 -34.78 4.32
C LYS A 374 15.77 -35.19 3.34
N ASP A 375 16.85 -34.41 3.33
CA ASP A 375 18.06 -34.62 2.54
C ASP A 375 19.28 -34.13 3.34
N ARG A 376 20.49 -34.18 2.76
CA ARG A 376 21.74 -33.78 3.43
C ARG A 376 21.79 -32.30 3.85
N TYR A 377 21.04 -31.45 3.19
CA TYR A 377 21.09 -29.99 3.30
C TYR A 377 19.86 -29.40 3.96
N THR A 378 18.76 -30.15 4.02
CA THR A 378 17.47 -29.72 4.57
C THR A 378 17.09 -30.59 5.75
N TYR A 379 17.31 -30.07 6.96
CA TYR A 379 17.12 -30.84 8.18
C TYR A 379 16.87 -29.99 9.41
N TYR A 380 16.20 -30.61 10.37
CA TYR A 380 16.10 -30.11 11.73
C TYR A 380 17.13 -30.82 12.59
N ALA A 381 17.91 -30.07 13.36
CA ALA A 381 18.91 -30.60 14.28
C ALA A 381 18.67 -30.09 15.70
N VAL A 382 18.66 -31.03 16.66
CA VAL A 382 18.66 -30.75 18.09
C VAL A 382 20.02 -31.14 18.64
N ARG A 383 20.64 -30.20 19.34
CA ARG A 383 21.90 -30.43 20.00
C ARG A 383 21.66 -31.09 21.37
N ALA A 384 22.30 -32.23 21.60
CA ALA A 384 22.04 -33.08 22.77
C ALA A 384 22.83 -32.70 24.02
N ASP A 385 23.98 -32.03 23.87
CA ASP A 385 24.93 -31.80 24.96
C ASP A 385 24.68 -30.51 25.75
N GLY A 386 23.84 -29.59 25.25
CA GLY A 386 23.59 -28.28 25.90
C GLY A 386 24.86 -27.48 26.22
N ALA A 387 26.02 -27.89 25.68
CA ALA A 387 27.32 -27.48 26.18
C ALA A 387 27.80 -26.23 25.44
N GLU A 388 28.33 -25.28 26.21
CA GLU A 388 28.96 -24.06 25.70
C GLU A 388 30.24 -24.42 24.92
N LEU A 389 30.15 -24.62 23.61
CA LEU A 389 31.32 -24.67 22.74
C LEU A 389 31.84 -23.24 22.57
N GLY A 390 32.73 -22.81 23.46
CA GLY A 390 33.32 -21.47 23.57
C GLY A 390 33.48 -20.69 22.27
N GLY A 391 32.43 -19.97 21.90
CA GLY A 391 32.34 -19.14 20.71
C GLY A 391 31.00 -18.39 20.73
N GLN A 392 30.93 -17.23 20.07
CA GLN A 392 29.77 -16.31 20.09
C GLN A 392 28.45 -16.92 19.53
N TYR A 393 28.44 -18.20 19.15
CA TYR A 393 27.31 -18.95 18.62
C TYR A 393 26.99 -20.24 19.42
N SER A 394 27.58 -20.40 20.61
CA SER A 394 27.71 -21.68 21.32
C SER A 394 26.43 -22.32 21.85
N ASN A 395 25.30 -21.60 21.85
CA ASN A 395 24.11 -22.00 22.62
C ASN A 395 22.85 -22.20 21.75
N ARG A 396 23.06 -22.52 20.47
CA ARG A 396 21.97 -22.88 19.55
C ARG A 396 21.57 -24.34 19.77
N ILE A 397 20.44 -24.54 20.45
CA ILE A 397 19.92 -25.87 20.79
C ILE A 397 19.18 -26.48 19.60
N HIS A 398 18.30 -25.70 18.97
CA HIS A 398 17.52 -26.15 17.82
C HIS A 398 17.92 -25.37 16.58
N ASN A 399 18.19 -26.08 15.49
CA ASN A 399 18.60 -25.49 14.23
C ASN A 399 17.75 -26.04 13.09
N MET A 400 17.25 -25.15 12.25
CA MET A 400 16.54 -25.47 11.02
C MET A 400 17.44 -25.13 9.84
N PHE A 401 17.90 -26.14 9.11
CA PHE A 401 18.74 -26.01 7.94
C PHE A 401 17.92 -26.17 6.66
N VAL A 402 18.18 -25.31 5.68
CA VAL A 402 17.68 -25.42 4.30
C VAL A 402 18.84 -25.10 3.37
N GLY A 403 19.13 -25.98 2.41
CA GLY A 403 20.26 -25.78 1.50
C GLY A 403 21.63 -25.77 2.19
N GLY A 404 21.75 -26.39 3.38
CA GLY A 404 22.98 -26.45 4.16
C GLY A 404 23.25 -25.21 5.02
N ILE A 405 22.34 -24.23 5.01
CA ILE A 405 22.46 -22.97 5.74
C ILE A 405 21.43 -22.95 6.88
N PRO A 406 21.80 -22.55 8.10
CA PRO A 406 20.84 -22.39 9.19
C PRO A 406 19.92 -21.19 8.90
N MET A 407 18.63 -21.45 8.71
CA MET A 407 17.60 -20.43 8.49
C MET A 407 17.13 -19.82 9.81
N PHE A 408 16.87 -20.69 10.78
CA PHE A 408 16.51 -20.29 12.14
C PHE A 408 17.30 -21.13 13.14
N SER A 409 17.83 -20.46 14.14
CA SER A 409 18.46 -21.08 15.29
C SER A 409 17.81 -20.58 16.56
N PHE A 410 17.39 -21.50 17.42
CA PHE A 410 16.81 -21.22 18.73
C PHE A 410 17.83 -21.57 19.80
N GLY A 411 18.04 -20.65 20.73
CA GLY A 411 19.04 -20.80 21.76
C GLY A 411 18.81 -19.92 22.97
N TYR A 412 19.86 -19.75 23.74
CA TYR A 412 19.87 -18.81 24.86
C TYR A 412 21.20 -18.08 24.96
N ASP A 413 21.17 -16.91 25.57
CA ASP A 413 22.35 -16.10 25.88
C ASP A 413 22.53 -15.99 27.42
N PRO A 414 23.59 -16.61 27.97
CA PRO A 414 23.89 -16.62 29.40
C PRO A 414 24.76 -15.45 29.86
N VAL A 415 25.12 -14.49 28.99
CA VAL A 415 26.15 -13.46 29.28
C VAL A 415 25.94 -12.75 30.62
N ASP A 416 24.69 -12.50 31.02
CA ASP A 416 24.36 -11.81 32.28
C ASP A 416 23.74 -12.75 33.35
N GLY A 417 23.90 -14.07 33.21
CA GLY A 417 23.32 -15.06 34.14
C GLY A 417 21.80 -15.25 34.04
N HIS A 418 21.16 -14.48 33.15
CA HIS A 418 19.71 -14.45 32.98
C HIS A 418 19.17 -15.43 31.92
N ASN A 419 20.03 -16.10 31.14
CA ASN A 419 19.64 -17.05 30.09
C ASN A 419 18.52 -16.50 29.17
N HIS A 420 18.80 -15.38 28.51
CA HIS A 420 17.87 -14.75 27.58
C HIS A 420 17.57 -15.70 26.43
N ARG A 421 16.30 -15.88 26.04
CA ARG A 421 15.97 -16.77 24.92
C ARG A 421 16.27 -16.04 23.62
N THR A 422 16.81 -16.73 22.63
CA THR A 422 17.19 -16.11 21.35
C THR A 422 16.62 -16.88 20.17
N ILE A 423 16.20 -16.12 19.16
CA ILE A 423 15.93 -16.63 17.82
C ILE A 423 16.87 -15.88 16.87
N THR A 424 17.77 -16.58 16.22
CA THR A 424 18.73 -16.02 15.27
C THR A 424 18.36 -16.40 13.85
N SER A 425 18.35 -15.40 12.97
CA SER A 425 18.24 -15.60 11.51
C SER A 425 19.07 -14.54 10.81
N GLY A 426 19.95 -14.96 9.89
CA GLY A 426 20.92 -14.06 9.27
C GLY A 426 21.77 -13.31 10.32
N ASN A 427 21.91 -11.99 10.14
CA ASN A 427 22.68 -11.11 11.03
C ASN A 427 21.80 -10.40 12.07
N SER A 428 20.68 -11.01 12.47
CA SER A 428 19.75 -10.44 13.45
C SER A 428 19.32 -11.47 14.48
N ILE A 429 19.09 -10.99 15.70
CA ILE A 429 18.70 -11.80 16.85
C ILE A 429 17.45 -11.18 17.48
N LEU A 430 16.38 -11.97 17.60
CA LEU A 430 15.28 -11.66 18.51
C LEU A 430 15.66 -12.18 19.90
N LYS A 431 15.90 -11.26 20.84
CA LYS A 431 16.35 -11.56 22.19
C LYS A 431 15.21 -11.29 23.18
N PHE A 432 14.75 -12.36 23.82
CA PHE A 432 13.70 -12.32 24.82
C PHE A 432 14.36 -12.21 26.19
N LEU A 433 14.40 -10.99 26.72
CA LEU A 433 15.02 -10.74 28.01
C LEU A 433 14.32 -11.52 29.11
N ASN A 434 15.13 -11.98 30.07
CA ASN A 434 14.74 -12.89 31.14
C ASN A 434 15.42 -12.47 32.45
N GLY A 435 15.27 -11.20 32.80
CA GLY A 435 15.80 -10.61 34.03
C GLY A 435 14.83 -9.56 34.56
N ASP A 436 15.35 -8.54 35.23
CA ASP A 436 14.54 -7.46 35.82
C ASP A 436 13.77 -6.64 34.78
N THR A 437 14.31 -6.57 33.56
CA THR A 437 13.63 -5.96 32.42
C THR A 437 13.01 -7.05 31.54
N ILE A 438 11.68 -7.06 31.46
CA ILE A 438 10.93 -7.93 30.55
C ILE A 438 10.70 -7.17 29.25
N ALA A 439 11.53 -7.43 28.25
CA ALA A 439 11.40 -6.82 26.93
C ALA A 439 11.84 -7.78 25.81
N LEU A 440 11.28 -7.57 24.62
CA LEU A 440 11.79 -8.14 23.38
C LEU A 440 12.75 -7.13 22.75
N GLN A 441 13.98 -7.54 22.51
CA GLN A 441 14.98 -6.75 21.81
C GLN A 441 15.25 -7.35 20.43
N VAL A 442 15.51 -6.48 19.45
CA VAL A 442 16.03 -6.88 18.15
C VAL A 442 17.47 -6.41 18.07
N ARG A 443 18.39 -7.37 18.12
CA ARG A 443 19.83 -7.17 18.22
C ARG A 443 20.50 -7.55 16.89
N ASN A 444 21.68 -7.01 16.65
CA ASN A 444 22.50 -7.47 15.53
C ASN A 444 23.12 -8.85 15.83
N GLY A 445 23.72 -9.48 14.82
CA GLY A 445 24.26 -10.85 14.94
C GLY A 445 25.41 -11.01 15.94
N ARG A 446 26.11 -9.94 16.31
CA ARG A 446 27.17 -9.92 17.33
C ARG A 446 26.66 -9.64 18.74
N ASP A 447 25.37 -9.30 18.87
CA ASP A 447 24.73 -8.86 20.11
C ASP A 447 25.44 -7.69 20.83
N ASP A 448 26.20 -6.88 20.09
CA ASP A 448 26.87 -5.67 20.57
C ASP A 448 26.10 -4.38 20.23
N GLY A 449 24.99 -4.51 19.49
CA GLY A 449 24.14 -3.40 19.09
C GLY A 449 22.71 -3.83 18.77
N TYR A 450 21.84 -2.83 18.61
CA TYR A 450 20.46 -3.03 18.17
C TYR A 450 20.38 -3.10 16.63
N ALA A 451 19.46 -3.91 16.12
CA ALA A 451 19.12 -3.96 14.70
C ALA A 451 17.77 -3.27 14.43
N GLU A 452 17.60 -2.73 13.23
CA GLU A 452 16.39 -2.00 12.85
C GLU A 452 15.22 -2.94 12.55
N ILE A 453 14.00 -2.50 12.88
CA ILE A 453 12.75 -3.16 12.49
C ILE A 453 12.02 -2.23 11.53
N HIS A 454 11.77 -2.72 10.31
CA HIS A 454 10.91 -2.03 9.35
C HIS A 454 9.51 -2.64 9.42
N ALA A 455 8.51 -1.81 9.73
CA ALA A 455 7.11 -2.20 9.73
C ALA A 455 6.31 -1.15 8.96
N SER A 456 5.17 -1.56 8.39
CA SER A 456 4.23 -0.59 7.79
C SER A 456 3.66 0.35 8.85
N GLU A 457 3.41 -0.17 10.06
CA GLU A 457 2.90 0.60 11.19
C GLU A 457 3.26 -0.07 12.53
N PHE A 458 3.47 0.74 13.57
CA PHE A 458 3.53 0.28 14.96
C PHE A 458 2.35 0.85 15.75
N VAL A 459 1.38 -0.01 16.08
CA VAL A 459 0.17 0.40 16.81
C VAL A 459 0.38 0.23 18.31
N THR A 460 0.39 1.35 19.05
CA THR A 460 0.41 1.31 20.52
C THR A 460 -1.01 1.17 21.06
N GLY A 461 -1.34 0.01 21.63
CA GLY A 461 -2.62 -0.23 22.29
C GLY A 461 -2.84 0.76 23.44
N SER A 462 -3.86 1.63 23.32
CA SER A 462 -4.07 2.78 24.22
C SER A 462 -5.54 2.92 24.66
N GLN A 463 -6.20 1.82 24.96
CA GLN A 463 -7.63 1.81 25.32
C GLN A 463 -7.85 2.11 26.81
N ARG A 464 -8.97 2.78 27.14
CA ARG A 464 -9.32 3.11 28.53
C ARG A 464 -9.48 1.86 29.41
N LYS A 465 -10.02 0.77 28.87
CA LYS A 465 -10.21 -0.51 29.59
C LYS A 465 -8.91 -1.20 30.03
N THR A 466 -7.79 -0.88 29.37
CA THR A 466 -6.47 -1.44 29.69
C THR A 466 -5.62 -0.48 30.52
N LYS A 467 -6.24 0.54 31.12
CA LYS A 467 -5.57 1.59 31.89
C LYS A 467 -6.27 1.78 33.23
N GLU A 468 -5.48 2.07 34.26
CA GLU A 468 -5.94 2.41 35.60
C GLU A 468 -5.41 3.80 36.01
N ASN A 469 -5.96 4.38 37.08
CA ASN A 469 -5.51 5.66 37.65
C ASN A 469 -5.47 6.83 36.63
N ILE A 470 -6.47 6.89 35.75
CA ILE A 470 -6.53 7.86 34.65
C ILE A 470 -6.93 9.23 35.18
N ASN A 471 -5.99 10.17 35.18
CA ASN A 471 -6.20 11.56 35.56
C ASN A 471 -5.83 12.49 34.39
N MET A 472 -6.53 13.62 34.26
CA MET A 472 -6.19 14.64 33.27
C MET A 472 -4.89 15.34 33.67
N TYR A 473 -3.96 15.48 32.72
CA TYR A 473 -2.68 16.15 32.97
C TYR A 473 -2.84 17.66 32.78
N ASN A 474 -3.00 18.39 33.89
CA ASN A 474 -3.26 19.84 33.90
C ASN A 474 -2.03 20.69 34.26
N LYS A 475 -0.84 20.09 34.34
CA LYS A 475 0.39 20.82 34.66
C LYS A 475 0.95 21.46 33.40
N SER A 476 1.55 22.65 33.56
CA SER A 476 2.32 23.32 32.50
C SER A 476 3.43 22.40 32.00
N VAL A 477 3.56 22.25 30.69
CA VAL A 477 4.64 21.47 30.06
C VAL A 477 5.64 22.32 29.30
N LEU A 478 5.39 23.61 29.13
CA LEU A 478 6.25 24.50 28.34
C LEU A 478 7.67 24.56 28.89
N ASP A 479 7.85 24.54 30.22
CA ASP A 479 9.18 24.51 30.83
C ASP A 479 9.90 23.21 30.54
N ASN A 480 9.19 22.08 30.53
CA ASN A 480 9.77 20.79 30.17
C ASN A 480 10.19 20.77 28.69
N ILE A 481 9.34 21.27 27.78
CA ILE A 481 9.66 21.35 26.35
C ILE A 481 10.88 22.25 26.13
N LYS A 482 10.91 23.43 26.77
CA LYS A 482 11.99 24.41 26.62
C LYS A 482 13.34 23.91 27.16
N ASN A 483 13.31 23.18 28.27
CA ASN A 483 14.52 22.75 28.96
C ASN A 483 15.00 21.34 28.57
N THR A 484 14.21 20.56 27.81
CA THR A 484 14.63 19.25 27.32
C THR A 484 15.55 19.43 26.11
N PRO A 485 16.84 19.06 26.20
CA PRO A 485 17.77 19.24 25.10
C PRO A 485 17.49 18.28 23.94
N VAL A 486 17.73 18.75 22.71
CA VAL A 486 17.67 17.94 21.49
C VAL A 486 19.06 17.88 20.88
N TYR A 487 19.50 16.68 20.54
CA TYR A 487 20.85 16.42 20.04
C TYR A 487 20.82 15.86 18.64
N THR A 488 21.88 16.15 17.88
CA THR A 488 22.26 15.37 16.71
C THR A 488 23.36 14.37 17.10
N PHE A 489 23.16 13.08 16.84
CA PHE A 489 24.12 12.03 17.24
C PHE A 489 24.28 10.95 16.17
N LYS A 490 25.40 10.21 16.25
CA LYS A 490 25.63 8.98 15.48
C LYS A 490 25.54 7.79 16.42
N ARG A 491 24.96 6.68 15.95
CA ARG A 491 24.97 5.43 16.72
C ARG A 491 26.40 4.86 16.72
N LYS A 492 26.81 4.25 17.83
CA LYS A 492 28.05 3.47 17.87
C LYS A 492 27.83 2.22 17.02
N SER A 493 28.31 2.18 15.78
CA SER A 493 28.36 0.92 15.01
C SER A 493 29.68 0.24 15.27
N THR A 494 29.65 -1.06 15.56
CA THR A 494 30.82 -1.93 15.39
C THR A 494 31.13 -2.01 13.89
N ASP A 495 32.31 -1.54 13.51
CA ASP A 495 32.97 -1.68 12.20
C ASP A 495 32.23 -1.16 10.94
N SER A 496 32.62 0.06 10.54
CA SER A 496 33.08 0.47 9.20
C SER A 496 32.44 -0.09 7.91
N PHE A 497 32.16 0.83 6.99
CA PHE A 497 31.92 0.69 5.53
C PHE A 497 30.46 0.55 5.08
N THR A 498 29.74 1.68 5.01
CA THR A 498 29.12 2.18 3.76
C THR A 498 28.67 3.64 3.97
N SER A 499 28.86 4.48 2.94
CA SER A 499 28.62 5.94 2.94
C SER A 499 27.15 6.37 3.16
N LEU A 500 26.23 5.45 3.45
CA LEU A 500 24.80 5.70 3.66
C LEU A 500 24.36 5.60 5.14
N GLN A 501 25.18 4.99 6.00
CA GLN A 501 24.90 4.87 7.44
C GLN A 501 25.51 6.00 8.29
N ASP A 502 26.29 6.90 7.69
CA ASP A 502 26.97 7.98 8.42
C ASP A 502 26.08 9.21 8.65
N ARG A 503 24.76 9.00 8.78
CA ARG A 503 23.78 10.07 8.96
C ARG A 503 23.67 10.44 10.44
N TYR A 504 23.71 11.73 10.72
CA TYR A 504 23.32 12.23 12.04
C TYR A 504 21.82 12.00 12.24
N HIS A 505 21.47 11.43 13.38
CA HIS A 505 20.11 11.31 13.87
C HIS A 505 19.79 12.49 14.76
N LEU A 506 18.57 13.04 14.66
CA LEU A 506 18.05 14.03 15.59
C LEU A 506 17.21 13.30 16.66
N GLY A 507 17.44 13.59 17.94
CA GLY A 507 16.64 12.99 19.00
C GLY A 507 17.05 13.42 20.41
N PHE A 508 16.53 12.68 21.39
CA PHE A 508 16.72 12.93 22.82
C PHE A 508 17.70 11.93 23.43
N MET A 509 18.33 12.32 24.57
CA MET A 509 19.07 11.41 25.43
C MET A 509 18.16 10.97 26.58
N HIS A 510 18.05 9.66 26.81
CA HIS A 510 17.15 9.07 27.81
C HIS A 510 17.41 9.62 29.22
N GLU A 511 18.67 9.87 29.54
CA GLU A 511 19.11 10.38 30.83
C GLU A 511 18.56 11.79 31.12
N GLU A 512 18.32 12.58 30.07
CA GLU A 512 18.05 14.01 30.17
C GLU A 512 16.58 14.40 29.92
N VAL A 513 15.75 13.48 29.43
CA VAL A 513 14.30 13.75 29.27
C VAL A 513 13.56 13.69 30.61
N PRO A 514 12.38 14.34 30.73
CA PRO A 514 11.53 14.20 31.91
C PRO A 514 11.08 12.75 32.15
N ASN A 515 10.87 12.36 33.41
CA ASN A 515 10.51 10.98 33.78
C ASN A 515 9.27 10.42 33.07
N PHE A 516 8.29 11.25 32.73
CA PHE A 516 7.09 10.81 32.00
C PHE A 516 7.33 10.54 30.50
N MET A 517 8.51 10.88 29.97
CA MET A 517 8.97 10.50 28.63
C MET A 517 9.94 9.31 28.66
N LYS A 518 10.21 8.72 29.83
CA LYS A 518 11.13 7.60 29.98
C LYS A 518 10.37 6.28 29.97
N ARG A 519 10.84 5.29 29.21
CA ARG A 519 10.29 3.93 29.25
C ARG A 519 11.39 2.88 29.02
N GLY A 520 11.67 2.08 30.05
CA GLY A 520 12.77 1.12 30.01
C GLY A 520 14.11 1.82 29.76
N GLU A 521 14.83 1.38 28.74
CA GLU A 521 16.10 1.98 28.28
C GLU A 521 15.92 3.03 27.17
N GLY A 522 14.67 3.39 26.83
CA GLY A 522 14.36 4.29 25.73
C GLY A 522 13.48 5.47 26.12
N VAL A 523 13.27 6.35 25.14
CA VAL A 523 12.33 7.47 25.23
C VAL A 523 10.96 7.01 24.73
N ASP A 524 9.93 7.24 25.54
CA ASP A 524 8.55 6.98 25.18
C ASP A 524 8.07 8.03 24.16
N ILE A 525 7.95 7.59 22.90
CA ILE A 525 7.49 8.43 21.80
C ILE A 525 6.07 8.96 22.08
N VAL A 526 5.20 8.16 22.69
CA VAL A 526 3.82 8.59 23.00
C VAL A 526 3.85 9.68 24.06
N GLY A 527 4.66 9.53 25.11
CA GLY A 527 4.89 10.56 26.12
C GLY A 527 5.45 11.87 25.53
N ALA A 528 6.43 11.79 24.63
CA ALA A 528 6.99 12.96 23.95
C ALA A 528 5.95 13.68 23.09
N ILE A 529 5.18 12.95 22.27
CA ILE A 529 4.11 13.49 21.44
C ILE A 529 3.00 14.12 22.30
N ALA A 530 2.55 13.41 23.35
CA ALA A 530 1.51 13.93 24.25
C ALA A 530 1.94 15.22 24.93
N THR A 531 3.23 15.33 25.29
CA THR A 531 3.79 16.56 25.86
C THR A 531 3.79 17.70 24.84
N ASN A 532 4.16 17.42 23.58
CA ASN A 532 4.08 18.40 22.51
C ASN A 532 2.65 18.91 22.31
N PHE A 533 1.67 18.00 22.20
CA PHE A 533 0.24 18.34 22.11
C PHE A 533 -0.23 19.22 23.27
N ARG A 534 0.14 18.88 24.51
CA ARG A 534 -0.21 19.69 25.69
C ARG A 534 0.46 21.07 25.64
N GLY A 535 1.71 21.14 25.18
CA GLY A 535 2.42 22.40 24.98
C GLY A 535 1.75 23.28 23.93
N THR A 536 1.30 22.69 22.82
CA THR A 536 0.54 23.39 21.79
C THR A 536 -0.77 23.94 22.33
N GLN A 537 -1.51 23.17 23.15
CA GLN A 537 -2.73 23.67 23.82
C GLN A 537 -2.41 24.89 24.70
N GLU A 538 -1.37 24.81 25.53
CA GLU A 538 -0.97 25.93 26.39
C GLU A 538 -0.50 27.17 25.61
N LEU A 539 0.13 26.99 24.45
CA LEU A 539 0.49 28.10 23.57
C LEU A 539 -0.74 28.72 22.92
N ILE A 540 -1.72 27.93 22.48
CA ILE A 540 -2.98 28.41 21.94
C ILE A 540 -3.70 29.26 22.99
N ASP A 541 -3.86 28.75 24.21
CA ASP A 541 -4.51 29.49 25.32
C ASP A 541 -3.81 30.85 25.58
N ARG A 542 -2.48 30.90 25.48
CA ARG A 542 -1.71 32.15 25.66
C ARG A 542 -1.89 33.11 24.48
N VAL A 543 -1.96 32.61 23.26
CA VAL A 543 -2.18 33.45 22.07
C VAL A 543 -3.58 34.07 22.14
N GLU A 544 -4.61 33.29 22.45
CA GLU A 544 -5.98 33.79 22.63
C GLU A 544 -6.04 34.89 23.71
N LEU A 545 -5.37 34.67 24.85
CA LEU A 545 -5.30 35.66 25.92
C LEU A 545 -4.61 36.96 25.48
N LEU A 546 -3.54 36.87 24.69
CA LEU A 546 -2.85 38.03 24.14
C LEU A 546 -3.70 38.77 23.08
N GLU A 547 -4.46 38.05 22.26
CA GLU A 547 -5.38 38.63 21.28
C GLU A 547 -6.52 39.39 21.96
N ASP A 548 -7.05 38.84 23.05
CA ASP A 548 -8.05 39.50 23.90
C ASP A 548 -7.49 40.77 24.54
N GLU A 549 -6.26 40.71 25.08
CA GLU A 549 -5.58 41.87 25.66
C GLU A 549 -5.32 42.96 24.61
N ILE A 550 -4.82 42.60 23.43
CA ILE A 550 -4.62 43.53 22.30
C ILE A 550 -5.95 44.16 21.89
N THR A 551 -7.03 43.37 21.83
CA THR A 551 -8.37 43.86 21.48
C THR A 551 -8.88 44.84 22.53
N TYR A 552 -8.68 44.54 23.81
CA TYR A 552 -9.02 45.44 24.91
C TYR A 552 -8.23 46.74 24.85
N LEU A 553 -6.91 46.68 24.65
CA LEU A 553 -6.04 47.86 24.53
C LEU A 553 -6.41 48.73 23.32
N ARG A 554 -6.73 48.12 22.17
CA ARG A 554 -7.21 48.84 20.98
C ARG A 554 -8.52 49.58 21.25
N LYS A 555 -9.46 48.98 21.97
CA LYS A 555 -10.70 49.64 22.37
C LYS A 555 -10.43 50.81 23.31
N ALA A 556 -9.55 50.64 24.29
CA ALA A 556 -9.18 51.71 25.23
C ALA A 556 -8.51 52.90 24.52
N LEU A 557 -7.62 52.64 23.54
CA LEU A 557 -6.94 53.69 22.77
C LEU A 557 -7.92 54.49 21.88
N ASN A 558 -8.90 53.82 21.26
CA ASN A 558 -9.91 54.49 20.42
C ASN A 558 -10.97 55.27 21.22
N SER A 559 -10.95 55.18 22.55
CA SER A 559 -11.84 55.89 23.47
C SER A 559 -11.23 57.13 24.13
N GLN A 560 -9.97 57.45 23.79
CA GLN A 560 -9.29 58.71 24.10
C GLN A 560 -9.26 59.60 22.86
#